data_AF-A0A381U8W8-F1
#
_entry.id   AF-A0A381U8W8-F1
#
_cell.length_a   1.000
_cell.length_b   1.000
_cell.length_c   1.000
_cell.angle_alpha   90.00
_cell.angle_beta   90.00
_cell.angle_gamma   90.00
#
_symmetry.space_group_name_H-M   'P 1'
#
loop_
_entity.id
_entity.type
_entity.pdbx_description
1 polymer ?
#
loop_
_entity_poly.entity_id
_entity_poly.type
_entity_poly.pdbx_seq_one_letter_code
_entity_poly.pdbx_strand_id
1 'polypeptide(L)'
;MVKNIIVSIFLILFYGCKDLHFKHPQPRGGKVYEGNINTLLNEYIPRTINSNDNNSILKNIINDTLRYVEINIYENNINMQLSFSNGIIFSEQFSDHTLTLTSFFSSLVDSTVIGVPSDELIIIQKENFICVNRKDKNIYDIPFIFERNRSNNELNLYFNPFLLNDIEKFVDRLKNEFSIREYYDNDSSKIYVADPSYMSLRKYIKNKKKSLVGTPFGLNSITLTDLIVGLLFEQLEDNIKSDTTKYENIIDLINFENIDEVWEDTL
;
A
#
# COMPACT_ATOMS: atom_id res chain seq x y z
N MET A 1 2.72 18.91 2.04
CA MET A 1 2.13 18.79 0.68
C MET A 1 1.64 17.37 0.38
N VAL A 2 2.21 16.35 1.05
CA VAL A 2 1.81 14.92 1.11
C VAL A 2 0.30 14.62 1.06
N LYS A 3 -0.54 15.35 1.81
CA LYS A 3 -2.00 15.11 1.85
C LYS A 3 -2.72 15.33 0.50
N ASN A 4 -2.19 16.18 -0.37
CA ASN A 4 -2.87 16.54 -1.62
C ASN A 4 -2.41 15.70 -2.81
N ILE A 5 -1.19 15.14 -2.79
CA ILE A 5 -0.68 14.31 -3.90
C ILE A 5 -1.34 12.93 -3.88
N ILE A 6 -1.41 12.29 -2.69
CA ILE A 6 -2.11 11.01 -2.52
C ILE A 6 -3.57 11.16 -2.97
N VAL A 7 -4.30 12.15 -2.44
CA VAL A 7 -5.71 12.40 -2.80
C VAL A 7 -5.90 12.70 -4.31
N SER A 8 -4.93 13.35 -4.96
CA SER A 8 -5.02 13.67 -6.40
C SER A 8 -4.73 12.47 -7.31
N ILE A 9 -3.81 11.58 -6.91
CA ILE A 9 -3.57 10.29 -7.58
C ILE A 9 -4.83 9.42 -7.50
N PHE A 10 -5.51 9.38 -6.35
CA PHE A 10 -6.79 8.67 -6.22
C PHE A 10 -7.91 9.30 -7.10
N LEU A 11 -8.00 10.62 -7.25
CA LEU A 11 -9.15 11.23 -7.95
C LEU A 11 -9.08 11.20 -9.48
N ILE A 12 -7.89 11.20 -10.08
CA ILE A 12 -7.72 11.29 -11.55
C ILE A 12 -7.73 9.89 -12.21
N LEU A 13 -7.43 8.82 -11.46
CA LEU A 13 -7.18 7.48 -12.01
C LEU A 13 -8.41 6.54 -12.10
N PHE A 14 -9.61 6.93 -11.63
CA PHE A 14 -10.76 6.01 -11.51
C PHE A 14 -11.94 6.25 -12.47
N TYR A 15 -11.80 7.10 -13.49
CA TYR A 15 -12.87 7.31 -14.45
C TYR A 15 -13.13 6.04 -15.28
N GLY A 16 -14.21 5.32 -14.97
CA GLY A 16 -14.64 4.09 -15.67
C GLY A 16 -14.41 2.78 -14.92
N CYS A 17 -13.75 2.78 -13.76
CA CYS A 17 -13.62 1.61 -12.91
C CYS A 17 -14.92 1.28 -12.17
N LYS A 18 -15.18 0.00 -11.93
CA LYS A 18 -16.33 -0.48 -11.15
C LYS A 18 -15.88 -1.37 -10.02
N ASP A 19 -16.53 -1.24 -8.87
CA ASP A 19 -16.28 -2.06 -7.70
C ASP A 19 -16.99 -3.42 -7.79
N LEU A 20 -16.29 -4.48 -7.36
CA LEU A 20 -16.91 -5.74 -7.00
C LEU A 20 -17.18 -5.77 -5.50
N HIS A 21 -18.45 -5.87 -5.14
CA HIS A 21 -18.89 -5.94 -3.76
C HIS A 21 -18.94 -7.39 -3.26
N PHE A 22 -19.07 -7.58 -1.95
CA PHE A 22 -19.10 -8.87 -1.29
C PHE A 22 -20.35 -9.02 -0.43
N LYS A 23 -20.92 -10.23 -0.43
CA LYS A 23 -22.09 -10.55 0.39
C LYS A 23 -21.76 -10.64 1.88
N HIS A 24 -20.52 -11.02 2.20
CA HIS A 24 -20.04 -11.21 3.56
C HIS A 24 -18.63 -10.63 3.72
N PRO A 25 -18.24 -10.24 4.94
CA PRO A 25 -16.87 -9.87 5.25
C PRO A 25 -15.89 -10.98 4.85
N GLN A 26 -14.80 -10.58 4.21
CA GLN A 26 -13.70 -11.43 3.79
C GLN A 26 -12.49 -11.29 4.71
N PRO A 27 -11.60 -12.29 4.80
CA PRO A 27 -11.75 -13.61 4.20
C PRO A 27 -12.82 -14.45 4.92
N ARG A 28 -13.63 -15.18 4.14
CA ARG A 28 -14.61 -16.16 4.66
C ARG A 28 -14.00 -17.09 5.70
N GLY A 29 -14.62 -17.14 6.88
CA GLY A 29 -14.22 -18.00 8.00
C GLY A 29 -12.88 -17.61 8.64
N GLY A 30 -12.51 -16.32 8.56
CA GLY A 30 -11.45 -15.74 9.38
C GLY A 30 -11.94 -15.33 10.76
N LYS A 31 -11.04 -14.78 11.57
CA LYS A 31 -11.35 -14.23 12.90
C LYS A 31 -11.39 -12.71 12.83
N VAL A 32 -12.35 -12.10 13.52
CA VAL A 32 -12.41 -10.65 13.67
C VAL A 32 -11.24 -10.20 14.56
N TYR A 33 -10.56 -9.14 14.15
CA TYR A 33 -9.53 -8.48 14.95
C TYR A 33 -10.16 -7.32 15.72
N GLU A 34 -10.15 -7.42 17.05
CA GLU A 34 -10.76 -6.45 17.97
C GLU A 34 -9.79 -5.32 18.40
N GLY A 35 -8.55 -5.34 17.90
CA GLY A 35 -7.51 -4.37 18.26
C GLY A 35 -7.42 -3.18 17.30
N ASN A 36 -6.50 -2.27 17.58
CA ASN A 36 -6.20 -1.15 16.69
C ASN A 36 -5.29 -1.61 15.53
N ILE A 37 -5.68 -1.30 14.28
CA ILE A 37 -4.91 -1.68 13.09
C ILE A 37 -3.48 -1.14 13.11
N ASN A 38 -3.24 0.04 13.66
CA ASN A 38 -1.91 0.63 13.78
C ASN A 38 -1.02 -0.23 14.70
N THR A 39 -1.59 -0.76 15.79
CA THR A 39 -0.85 -1.69 16.67
C THR A 39 -0.48 -2.96 15.91
N LEU A 40 -1.40 -3.53 15.14
CA LEU A 40 -1.13 -4.71 14.32
C LEU A 40 -0.03 -4.44 13.29
N LEU A 41 -0.08 -3.31 12.58
CA LEU A 41 0.88 -2.97 11.53
C LEU A 41 2.26 -2.64 12.09
N ASN A 42 2.33 -2.05 13.29
CA ASN A 42 3.60 -1.79 13.97
C ASN A 42 4.41 -3.06 14.24
N GLU A 43 3.75 -4.22 14.39
CA GLU A 43 4.44 -5.51 14.55
C GLU A 43 5.17 -5.98 13.29
N TYR A 44 4.82 -5.45 12.12
CA TYR A 44 5.36 -5.87 10.82
C TYR A 44 6.43 -4.95 10.27
N ILE A 45 6.71 -3.83 10.95
CA ILE A 45 7.68 -2.86 10.47
C ILE A 45 9.10 -3.42 10.68
N PRO A 46 9.94 -3.46 9.62
CA PRO A 46 11.33 -3.91 9.75
C PRO A 46 12.12 -2.98 10.68
N ARG A 47 13.12 -3.52 11.38
CA ARG A 47 14.03 -2.74 12.23
C ARG A 47 15.16 -2.07 11.43
N THR A 48 15.54 -2.67 10.31
CA THR A 48 16.58 -2.16 9.43
C THR A 48 16.19 -2.45 7.99
N ILE A 49 16.37 -1.47 7.12
CA ILE A 49 16.21 -1.57 5.67
C ILE A 49 17.51 -1.05 5.06
N ASN A 50 18.09 -1.75 4.08
CA ASN A 50 19.30 -1.26 3.41
C ASN A 50 19.35 -1.65 1.93
N SER A 51 20.19 -0.95 1.19
CA SER A 51 20.35 -1.15 -0.26
C SER A 51 21.12 -2.42 -0.64
N ASN A 52 21.61 -3.22 0.32
CA ASN A 52 22.20 -4.53 0.05
C ASN A 52 21.12 -5.62 -0.05
N ASP A 53 19.90 -5.39 0.43
CA ASP A 53 18.79 -6.33 0.27
C ASP A 53 18.33 -6.36 -1.19
N ASN A 54 18.40 -7.55 -1.79
CA ASN A 54 17.96 -7.77 -3.16
C ASN A 54 16.46 -7.57 -3.38
N ASN A 55 15.67 -7.51 -2.31
CA ASN A 55 14.22 -7.30 -2.37
C ASN A 55 13.80 -5.89 -1.95
N SER A 56 14.74 -4.99 -1.66
CA SER A 56 14.42 -3.60 -1.30
C SER A 56 14.47 -2.70 -2.52
N ILE A 57 13.48 -1.80 -2.65
CA ILE A 57 13.51 -0.70 -3.62
C ILE A 57 14.77 0.17 -3.51
N LEU A 58 15.42 0.20 -2.33
CA LEU A 58 16.67 0.92 -2.12
C LEU A 58 17.78 0.48 -3.08
N LYS A 59 17.77 -0.77 -3.54
CA LYS A 59 18.75 -1.26 -4.50
C LYS A 59 18.61 -0.58 -5.87
N ASN A 60 17.39 -0.23 -6.26
CA ASN A 60 17.09 0.37 -7.56
C ASN A 60 17.45 1.86 -7.61
N ILE A 61 17.53 2.53 -6.45
CA ILE A 61 17.93 3.94 -6.37
C ILE A 61 19.45 4.14 -6.24
N ILE A 62 20.22 3.08 -5.95
CA ILE A 62 21.69 3.14 -5.94
C ILE A 62 22.21 3.37 -7.35
N ASN A 63 23.16 4.30 -7.49
CA ASN A 63 23.77 4.67 -8.76
C ASN A 63 25.25 5.03 -8.58
N ASP A 64 25.83 5.73 -9.55
CA ASP A 64 27.26 6.10 -9.50
C ASP A 64 27.61 7.16 -8.44
N THR A 65 26.60 7.89 -7.98
CA THR A 65 26.72 8.95 -6.97
C THR A 65 26.29 8.43 -5.60
N LEU A 66 25.04 7.98 -5.45
CA LEU A 66 24.51 7.40 -4.21
C LEU A 66 24.86 5.91 -4.19
N ARG A 67 25.79 5.50 -3.31
CA ARG A 67 26.36 4.14 -3.28
C ARG A 67 25.71 3.22 -2.25
N TYR A 68 25.18 3.76 -1.16
CA TYR A 68 24.56 2.98 -0.11
C TYR A 68 23.51 3.78 0.64
N VAL A 69 22.42 3.10 1.02
CA VAL A 69 21.39 3.62 1.90
C VAL A 69 21.13 2.61 3.00
N GLU A 70 21.05 3.08 4.24
CA GLU A 70 20.60 2.31 5.40
C GLU A 70 19.58 3.12 6.19
N ILE A 71 18.51 2.46 6.60
CA ILE A 71 17.43 3.03 7.39
C ILE A 71 17.29 2.15 8.63
N ASN A 72 17.54 2.72 9.80
CA ASN A 72 17.39 2.08 11.08
C ASN A 72 16.16 2.63 11.80
N ILE A 73 15.27 1.74 12.18
CA ILE A 73 13.94 2.04 12.69
C ILE A 73 13.86 1.69 14.18
N TYR A 74 13.71 2.74 14.99
CA TYR A 74 13.57 2.66 16.44
C TYR A 74 12.15 3.00 16.86
N GLU A 75 11.83 2.81 18.13
CA GLU A 75 10.49 3.07 18.67
C GLU A 75 10.04 4.53 18.46
N ASN A 76 10.96 5.49 18.61
CA ASN A 76 10.64 6.92 18.63
C ASN A 76 11.26 7.72 17.48
N ASN A 77 12.12 7.11 16.66
CA ASN A 77 12.81 7.81 15.57
C ASN A 77 13.23 6.84 14.47
N ILE A 78 13.51 7.42 13.31
CA ILE A 78 14.10 6.71 12.16
C ILE A 78 15.39 7.42 11.81
N ASN A 79 16.47 6.67 11.68
CA ASN A 79 17.76 7.20 11.24
C ASN A 79 18.04 6.68 9.84
N MET A 80 18.20 7.59 8.87
CA MET A 80 18.64 7.28 7.53
C MET A 80 20.10 7.69 7.36
N GLN A 81 20.90 6.81 6.78
CA GLN A 81 22.28 7.06 6.40
C GLN A 81 22.43 6.89 4.88
N LEU A 82 23.02 7.89 4.23
CA LEU A 82 23.35 7.90 2.82
C LEU A 82 24.88 7.93 2.67
N SER A 83 25.42 7.09 1.79
CA SER A 83 26.85 7.11 1.46
C SER A 83 27.06 7.39 -0.02
N PHE A 84 27.94 8.33 -0.33
CA PHE A 84 28.18 8.83 -1.68
C PHE A 84 29.56 8.42 -2.21
N SER A 85 29.72 8.39 -3.53
CA SER A 85 30.96 7.98 -4.20
C SER A 85 32.15 8.90 -3.95
N ASN A 86 31.91 10.15 -3.57
CA ASN A 86 32.93 11.11 -3.15
C ASN A 86 33.38 10.92 -1.69
N GLY A 87 32.88 9.90 -0.98
CA GLY A 87 33.23 9.59 0.40
C GLY A 87 32.40 10.34 1.45
N ILE A 88 31.47 11.21 1.03
CA ILE A 88 30.54 11.86 1.95
C ILE A 88 29.60 10.80 2.54
N ILE A 89 29.40 10.88 3.85
CA ILE A 89 28.37 10.13 4.56
C ILE A 89 27.44 11.15 5.21
N PHE A 90 26.15 11.04 4.92
CA PHE A 90 25.13 11.91 5.46
C PHE A 90 24.17 11.10 6.33
N SER A 91 23.73 11.68 7.45
CA SER A 91 22.78 11.06 8.35
C SER A 91 21.65 12.02 8.66
N GLU A 92 20.42 11.56 8.45
CA GLU A 92 19.19 12.27 8.79
C GLU A 92 18.43 11.51 9.86
N GLN A 93 17.90 12.23 10.85
CA GLN A 93 17.03 11.67 11.86
C GLN A 93 15.63 12.24 11.69
N PHE A 94 14.68 11.37 11.39
CA PHE A 94 13.27 11.72 11.30
C PHE A 94 12.63 11.54 12.67
N SER A 95 11.99 12.61 13.16
CA SER A 95 11.23 12.56 14.40
C SER A 95 9.96 11.74 14.20
N ASP A 96 9.83 10.70 15.02
CA ASP A 96 8.64 9.88 15.19
C ASP A 96 8.22 8.98 14.00
N HIS A 97 8.83 7.80 13.99
CA HIS A 97 8.43 6.64 13.18
C HIS A 97 6.93 6.33 13.27
N THR A 98 6.37 6.49 14.47
CA THR A 98 4.96 6.21 14.74
C THR A 98 4.11 7.25 14.05
N LEU A 99 4.43 8.54 14.09
CA LEU A 99 3.61 9.57 13.44
C LEU A 99 3.53 9.42 11.92
N THR A 100 4.61 9.14 11.19
CA THR A 100 4.55 9.05 9.71
C THR A 100 3.75 7.83 9.24
N LEU A 101 3.98 6.66 9.83
CA LEU A 101 3.27 5.44 9.43
C LEU A 101 1.87 5.37 10.06
N THR A 102 1.70 5.78 11.32
CA THR A 102 0.37 5.86 11.93
C THR A 102 -0.46 6.91 11.22
N SER A 103 0.09 8.05 10.80
CA SER A 103 -0.69 9.04 10.02
C SER A 103 -1.02 8.52 8.63
N PHE A 104 -0.12 7.78 7.97
CA PHE A 104 -0.42 7.12 6.70
C PHE A 104 -1.51 6.05 6.87
N PHE A 105 -1.35 5.10 7.79
CA PHE A 105 -2.37 4.06 8.01
C PHE A 105 -3.68 4.64 8.52
N SER A 106 -3.63 5.64 9.39
CA SER A 106 -4.82 6.34 9.85
C SER A 106 -5.48 7.13 8.71
N SER A 107 -4.73 7.68 7.76
CA SER A 107 -5.31 8.30 6.56
C SER A 107 -5.89 7.26 5.61
N LEU A 108 -5.28 6.07 5.51
CA LEU A 108 -5.87 4.96 4.77
C LEU A 108 -7.20 4.50 5.36
N VAL A 109 -7.36 4.54 6.69
CA VAL A 109 -8.62 4.22 7.37
C VAL A 109 -9.49 5.44 7.70
N ASP A 110 -9.12 6.63 7.21
CA ASP A 110 -9.86 7.87 7.44
C ASP A 110 -11.13 7.85 6.59
N SER A 111 -12.23 8.22 7.22
CA SER A 111 -13.54 8.28 6.58
C SER A 111 -13.65 9.32 5.48
N THR A 112 -12.78 10.32 5.48
CA THR A 112 -12.68 11.32 4.41
C THR A 112 -11.95 10.79 3.18
N VAL A 113 -11.08 9.78 3.35
CA VAL A 113 -10.30 9.16 2.26
C VAL A 113 -11.03 7.93 1.71
N ILE A 114 -11.62 7.11 2.57
CA ILE A 114 -12.42 5.94 2.16
C ILE A 114 -13.90 6.31 1.93
N GLY A 115 -14.32 7.51 2.30
CA GLY A 115 -15.72 7.96 2.17
C GLY A 115 -16.71 7.33 3.17
N VAL A 116 -16.24 6.64 4.23
CA VAL A 116 -17.09 5.90 5.18
C VAL A 116 -16.53 5.96 6.61
N PRO A 117 -17.36 6.21 7.66
CA PRO A 117 -16.90 6.31 9.04
C PRO A 117 -16.25 5.02 9.57
N SER A 118 -15.26 5.18 10.45
CA SER A 118 -14.34 4.10 10.87
C SER A 118 -15.01 2.98 11.68
N ASP A 119 -16.20 3.22 12.21
CA ASP A 119 -17.06 2.26 12.91
C ASP A 119 -17.74 1.25 11.97
N GLU A 120 -17.70 1.47 10.67
CA GLU A 120 -18.20 0.53 9.65
C GLU A 120 -17.10 -0.39 9.08
N LEU A 121 -15.88 -0.32 9.63
CA LEU A 121 -14.75 -1.17 9.26
C LEU A 121 -14.70 -2.46 10.09
N ILE A 122 -14.58 -3.60 9.41
CA ILE A 122 -14.44 -4.92 10.00
C ILE A 122 -13.14 -5.55 9.53
N ILE A 123 -12.18 -5.69 10.43
CA ILE A 123 -10.89 -6.31 10.13
C ILE A 123 -10.99 -7.80 10.38
N ILE A 124 -10.70 -8.61 9.36
CA ILE A 124 -10.72 -10.08 9.47
C ILE A 124 -9.37 -10.65 9.08
N GLN A 125 -8.87 -11.52 9.94
CA GLN A 125 -7.61 -12.23 9.75
C GLN A 125 -7.84 -13.70 9.44
N LYS A 126 -7.14 -14.21 8.43
CA LYS A 126 -7.08 -15.65 8.14
C LYS A 126 -5.76 -16.05 7.52
N GLU A 127 -5.05 -16.94 8.22
CA GLU A 127 -3.69 -17.35 7.89
C GLU A 127 -2.77 -16.13 7.74
N ASN A 128 -2.29 -15.85 6.52
CA ASN A 128 -1.40 -14.75 6.21
C ASN A 128 -2.09 -13.55 5.56
N PHE A 129 -3.43 -13.51 5.56
CA PHE A 129 -4.22 -12.41 5.01
C PHE A 129 -4.94 -11.65 6.13
N ILE A 130 -4.86 -10.33 6.07
CA ILE A 130 -5.64 -9.40 6.87
C ILE A 130 -6.45 -8.58 5.87
N CYS A 131 -7.78 -8.66 5.91
CA CYS A 131 -8.65 -7.88 5.04
C CYS A 131 -9.39 -6.84 5.87
N VAL A 132 -9.32 -5.59 5.43
CA VAL A 132 -10.13 -4.49 5.97
C VAL A 132 -11.40 -4.47 5.16
N ASN A 133 -12.54 -4.82 5.77
CA ASN A 133 -13.83 -4.81 5.11
C ASN A 133 -14.57 -3.54 5.49
N ARG A 134 -15.18 -2.89 4.53
CA ARG A 134 -16.07 -1.76 4.72
C ARG A 134 -17.49 -2.23 4.50
N LYS A 135 -18.38 -2.02 5.46
CA LYS A 135 -19.79 -2.35 5.29
C LYS A 135 -20.50 -1.19 4.60
N ASP A 136 -21.29 -1.47 3.57
CA ASP A 136 -22.27 -0.54 3.02
C ASP A 136 -23.63 -1.24 2.97
N LYS A 137 -24.58 -0.79 3.80
CA LYS A 137 -25.91 -1.41 3.97
C LYS A 137 -25.82 -2.91 4.25
N ASN A 138 -26.04 -3.74 3.22
CA ASN A 138 -26.09 -5.20 3.27
C ASN A 138 -24.97 -5.87 2.46
N ILE A 139 -24.04 -5.08 1.90
CA ILE A 139 -22.90 -5.54 1.13
C ILE A 139 -21.61 -5.02 1.77
N TYR A 140 -20.48 -5.53 1.31
CA TYR A 140 -19.16 -5.24 1.85
C TYR A 140 -18.17 -4.96 0.73
N ASP A 141 -17.28 -4.02 0.95
CA ASP A 141 -16.13 -3.74 0.08
C ASP A 141 -14.84 -4.05 0.80
N ILE A 142 -13.77 -4.23 0.05
CA ILE A 142 -12.44 -4.46 0.61
C ILE A 142 -11.51 -3.38 0.08
N PRO A 143 -11.39 -2.24 0.79
CA PRO A 143 -10.46 -1.18 0.39
C PRO A 143 -9.00 -1.61 0.52
N PHE A 144 -8.66 -2.46 1.50
CA PHE A 144 -7.27 -2.90 1.71
C PHE A 144 -7.18 -4.38 2.06
N ILE A 145 -6.14 -5.01 1.51
CA ILE A 145 -5.69 -6.33 1.95
C ILE A 145 -4.21 -6.22 2.31
N PHE A 146 -3.84 -6.81 3.44
CA PHE A 146 -2.46 -7.09 3.76
C PHE A 146 -2.18 -8.59 3.62
N GLU A 147 -1.14 -8.96 2.89
CA GLU A 147 -0.62 -10.33 2.83
C GLU A 147 0.77 -10.40 3.43
N ARG A 148 0.88 -11.09 4.57
CA ARG A 148 2.16 -11.44 5.16
C ARG A 148 2.85 -12.50 4.29
N ASN A 149 4.07 -12.19 3.87
CA ASN A 149 4.95 -13.18 3.27
C ASN A 149 5.45 -14.12 4.38
N ARG A 150 5.25 -15.42 4.18
CA ARG A 150 5.59 -16.44 5.18
C ARG A 150 7.10 -16.68 5.30
N SER A 151 7.90 -16.32 4.29
CA SER A 151 9.34 -16.58 4.30
C SER A 151 10.15 -15.51 5.03
N ASN A 152 9.78 -14.23 4.88
CA ASN A 152 10.55 -13.10 5.41
C ASN A 152 9.71 -12.17 6.31
N ASN A 153 8.44 -12.51 6.59
CA ASN A 153 7.48 -11.68 7.34
C ASN A 153 7.13 -10.32 6.73
N GLU A 154 7.61 -10.03 5.52
CA GLU A 154 7.28 -8.80 4.79
C GLU A 154 5.77 -8.69 4.58
N LEU A 155 5.22 -7.48 4.74
CA LEU A 155 3.80 -7.24 4.55
C LEU A 155 3.56 -6.63 3.16
N ASN A 156 2.83 -7.33 2.30
CA ASN A 156 2.37 -6.76 1.03
C ASN A 156 1.03 -6.07 1.25
N LEU A 157 0.91 -4.83 0.80
CA LEU A 157 -0.31 -4.05 0.85
C LEU A 157 -0.93 -3.99 -0.55
N TYR A 158 -2.21 -4.28 -0.60
CA TYR A 158 -3.03 -4.24 -1.80
C TYR A 158 -4.12 -3.19 -1.63
N PHE A 159 -4.04 -2.13 -2.42
CA PHE A 159 -5.02 -1.06 -2.47
C PHE A 159 -6.17 -1.42 -3.42
N ASN A 160 -7.41 -1.18 -2.99
CA ASN A 160 -8.65 -1.40 -3.73
C ASN A 160 -8.60 -2.65 -4.64
N PRO A 161 -8.35 -3.86 -4.10
CA PRO A 161 -8.08 -5.07 -4.88
C PRO A 161 -9.16 -5.52 -5.86
N PHE A 162 -10.34 -4.92 -5.73
CA PHE A 162 -11.54 -5.26 -6.46
C PHE A 162 -12.17 -4.07 -7.18
N LEU A 163 -11.40 -2.99 -7.33
CA LEU A 163 -11.71 -1.92 -8.27
C LEU A 163 -11.21 -2.34 -9.66
N LEU A 164 -12.14 -2.51 -10.59
CA LEU A 164 -11.89 -3.21 -11.85
C LEU A 164 -12.25 -2.30 -13.04
N ASN A 165 -11.29 -2.12 -13.95
CA ASN A 165 -11.50 -1.34 -15.18
C ASN A 165 -12.49 -2.02 -16.14
N ASP A 166 -12.57 -3.36 -16.09
CA ASP A 166 -13.49 -4.16 -16.89
C ASP A 166 -14.09 -5.27 -16.01
N ILE A 167 -15.11 -4.88 -15.25
CA ILE A 167 -15.81 -5.81 -14.35
C ILE A 167 -16.55 -6.90 -15.11
N GLU A 168 -17.03 -6.64 -16.33
CA GLU A 168 -17.75 -7.62 -17.13
C GLU A 168 -16.82 -8.79 -17.49
N LYS A 169 -15.62 -8.48 -18.00
CA LYS A 169 -14.60 -9.51 -18.29
C LYS A 169 -14.13 -10.23 -17.04
N PHE A 170 -14.03 -9.55 -15.91
CA PHE A 170 -13.73 -10.20 -14.63
C PHE A 170 -14.82 -11.21 -14.27
N VAL A 171 -16.09 -10.79 -14.35
CA VAL A 171 -17.26 -11.61 -14.04
C VAL A 171 -17.29 -12.81 -14.96
N ASP A 172 -17.19 -12.63 -16.28
CA ASP A 172 -17.18 -13.74 -17.25
C ASP A 172 -16.14 -14.81 -16.93
N ARG A 173 -14.95 -14.41 -16.46
CA ARG A 173 -13.86 -15.33 -16.13
C ARG A 173 -14.01 -15.99 -14.77
N LEU A 174 -14.50 -15.26 -13.76
CA LEU A 174 -14.45 -15.67 -12.36
C LEU A 174 -15.82 -15.91 -11.72
N LYS A 175 -16.93 -15.78 -12.47
CA LYS A 175 -18.32 -15.89 -11.98
C LYS A 175 -18.52 -17.08 -11.05
N ASN A 176 -18.07 -18.26 -11.46
CA ASN A 176 -18.23 -19.49 -10.67
C ASN A 176 -17.24 -19.57 -9.50
N GLU A 177 -15.99 -19.16 -9.71
CA GLU A 177 -14.94 -19.23 -8.67
C GLU A 177 -15.22 -18.25 -7.51
N PHE A 178 -15.82 -17.11 -7.83
CA PHE A 178 -16.20 -16.04 -6.89
C PHE A 178 -17.68 -16.05 -6.50
N SER A 179 -18.47 -17.00 -7.02
CA SER A 179 -19.92 -17.08 -6.79
C SER A 179 -20.64 -15.75 -7.07
N ILE A 180 -20.30 -15.08 -8.17
CA ILE A 180 -20.77 -13.71 -8.46
C ILE A 180 -22.22 -13.73 -8.90
N ARG A 181 -23.00 -12.80 -8.35
CA ARG A 181 -24.39 -12.53 -8.71
C ARG A 181 -24.54 -11.09 -9.15
N GLU A 182 -25.39 -10.92 -10.15
CA GLU A 182 -25.78 -9.62 -10.70
C GLU A 182 -27.07 -9.15 -10.04
N TYR A 183 -27.07 -7.90 -9.60
CA TYR A 183 -28.24 -7.20 -9.07
C TYR A 183 -28.42 -5.91 -9.88
N TYR A 184 -29.67 -5.46 -10.01
CA TYR A 184 -29.97 -4.15 -10.54
C TYR A 184 -30.43 -3.28 -9.38
N ASP A 185 -29.81 -2.12 -9.21
CA ASP A 185 -30.31 -1.12 -8.27
C ASP A 185 -31.53 -0.38 -8.86
N ASN A 186 -32.10 0.53 -8.06
CA ASN A 186 -33.27 1.32 -8.44
C ASN A 186 -33.03 2.20 -9.67
N ASP A 187 -31.78 2.54 -9.97
CA ASP A 187 -31.38 3.37 -11.10
C ASP A 187 -31.01 2.51 -12.33
N SER A 188 -31.34 1.20 -12.30
CA SER A 188 -31.03 0.20 -13.34
C SER A 188 -29.53 -0.03 -13.57
N SER A 189 -28.68 0.40 -12.63
CA SER A 189 -27.25 0.15 -12.67
C SER A 189 -26.97 -1.29 -12.19
N LYS A 190 -26.09 -1.99 -12.93
CA LYS A 190 -25.68 -3.36 -12.57
C LYS A 190 -24.67 -3.31 -11.44
N ILE A 191 -25.02 -3.96 -10.33
CA ILE A 191 -24.14 -4.20 -9.18
C ILE A 191 -23.73 -5.66 -9.16
N TYR A 192 -22.44 -5.91 -8.99
CA TYR A 192 -21.89 -7.26 -8.89
C TYR A 192 -21.54 -7.57 -7.43
N VAL A 193 -22.14 -8.64 -6.90
CA VAL A 193 -21.89 -9.09 -5.54
C VAL A 193 -21.30 -10.50 -5.58
N ALA A 194 -20.09 -10.64 -5.05
CA ALA A 194 -19.35 -11.88 -4.95
C ALA A 194 -19.52 -12.53 -3.57
N ASP A 195 -19.31 -13.83 -3.53
CA ASP A 195 -19.25 -14.61 -2.31
C ASP A 195 -18.19 -15.73 -2.44
N PRO A 196 -16.90 -15.34 -2.60
CA PRO A 196 -15.85 -16.29 -2.86
C PRO A 196 -15.54 -17.13 -1.62
N SER A 197 -15.05 -18.35 -1.84
CA SER A 197 -14.37 -19.09 -0.78
C SER A 197 -13.04 -18.40 -0.42
N TYR A 198 -12.52 -18.66 0.78
CA TYR A 198 -11.18 -18.19 1.15
C TYR A 198 -10.09 -18.65 0.16
N MET A 199 -10.19 -19.87 -0.35
CA MET A 199 -9.24 -20.39 -1.34
C MET A 199 -9.32 -19.65 -2.68
N SER A 200 -10.53 -19.34 -3.15
CA SER A 200 -10.76 -18.53 -4.36
C SER A 200 -10.15 -17.14 -4.22
N LEU A 201 -10.45 -16.46 -3.10
CA LEU A 201 -9.89 -15.13 -2.80
C LEU A 201 -8.37 -15.16 -2.77
N ARG A 202 -7.79 -16.10 -2.01
CA ARG A 202 -6.33 -16.26 -1.88
C ARG A 202 -5.66 -16.55 -3.22
N LYS A 203 -6.26 -17.42 -4.04
CA LYS A 203 -5.74 -17.77 -5.37
C LYS A 203 -5.76 -16.56 -6.30
N TYR A 204 -6.83 -15.77 -6.28
CA TYR A 204 -6.92 -14.53 -7.05
C TYR A 204 -5.81 -13.54 -6.68
N ILE A 205 -5.66 -13.22 -5.39
CA ILE A 205 -4.62 -12.28 -4.94
C ILE A 205 -3.22 -12.78 -5.31
N LYS A 206 -2.95 -14.08 -5.15
CA LYS A 206 -1.66 -14.69 -5.53
C LYS A 206 -1.39 -14.70 -7.03
N ASN A 207 -2.41 -14.89 -7.86
CA ASN A 207 -2.24 -14.98 -9.31
C ASN A 207 -2.06 -13.61 -9.95
N LYS A 208 -2.62 -12.53 -9.37
CA LYS A 208 -2.35 -11.17 -9.86
C LYS A 208 -0.88 -10.74 -9.69
N LYS A 209 -0.13 -11.32 -8.75
CA LYS A 209 1.34 -11.15 -8.65
C LYS A 209 2.13 -11.65 -9.89
N LYS A 210 1.53 -12.47 -10.75
CA LYS A 210 2.24 -13.18 -11.84
C LYS A 210 1.79 -12.78 -13.26
N SER A 211 1.19 -11.60 -13.43
CA SER A 211 0.63 -11.06 -14.68
C SER A 211 -0.73 -11.65 -15.09
N LEU A 212 -1.70 -10.75 -15.29
CA LEU A 212 -2.80 -10.92 -16.25
C LEU A 212 -3.21 -9.53 -16.79
N VAL A 213 -2.79 -9.26 -18.02
CA VAL A 213 -3.42 -8.38 -19.03
C VAL A 213 -4.76 -7.76 -18.62
N GLY A 214 -4.80 -6.43 -18.49
CA GLY A 214 -6.07 -5.69 -18.58
C GLY A 214 -6.29 -4.54 -17.60
N THR A 215 -5.29 -4.09 -16.86
CA THR A 215 -5.45 -2.92 -15.97
C THR A 215 -4.17 -2.09 -15.97
N PRO A 216 -4.18 -0.85 -16.48
CA PRO A 216 -3.22 0.18 -16.08
C PRO A 216 -3.28 0.48 -14.56
N PHE A 217 -4.32 0.01 -13.86
CA PHE A 217 -4.67 0.38 -12.49
C PHE A 217 -4.92 -0.82 -11.56
N GLY A 218 -4.37 -2.00 -11.87
CA GLY A 218 -4.78 -3.23 -11.19
C GLY A 218 -3.73 -3.79 -10.26
N LEU A 219 -3.94 -3.54 -8.97
CA LEU A 219 -3.29 -4.24 -7.87
C LEU A 219 -1.76 -4.32 -7.97
N ASN A 220 -1.14 -3.16 -8.05
CA ASN A 220 0.24 -3.04 -7.62
C ASN A 220 0.25 -3.28 -6.11
N SER A 221 1.01 -4.30 -5.72
CA SER A 221 1.22 -4.58 -4.30
C SER A 221 2.50 -3.88 -3.90
N ILE A 222 2.40 -2.90 -3.02
CA ILE A 222 3.58 -2.30 -2.41
C ILE A 222 3.96 -3.09 -1.17
N THR A 223 5.25 -3.32 -0.94
CA THR A 223 5.68 -3.87 0.34
C THR A 223 5.68 -2.78 1.41
N LEU A 224 5.52 -3.15 2.67
CA LEU A 224 5.61 -2.19 3.77
C LEU A 224 6.99 -1.54 3.83
N THR A 225 8.03 -2.31 3.54
CA THR A 225 9.40 -1.81 3.41
C THR A 225 9.49 -0.72 2.34
N ASP A 226 8.98 -0.98 1.14
CA ASP A 226 9.01 0.01 0.07
C ASP A 226 8.21 1.24 0.50
N LEU A 227 6.98 1.06 1.01
CA LEU A 227 6.13 2.13 1.55
C LEU A 227 6.90 3.09 2.47
N ILE A 228 7.63 2.53 3.44
CA ILE A 228 8.45 3.29 4.39
C ILE A 228 9.54 4.07 3.68
N VAL A 229 10.25 3.43 2.75
CA VAL A 229 11.34 4.06 1.99
C VAL A 229 10.83 5.28 1.21
N GLY A 230 9.76 5.14 0.44
CA GLY A 230 9.23 6.25 -0.37
C GLY A 230 8.80 7.45 0.49
N LEU A 231 8.07 7.20 1.59
CA LEU A 231 7.67 8.27 2.52
C LEU A 231 8.86 9.01 3.13
N LEU A 232 9.95 8.30 3.44
CA LEU A 232 11.15 8.91 4.00
C LEU A 232 11.92 9.73 2.97
N PHE A 233 11.96 9.30 1.71
CA PHE A 233 12.59 10.07 0.64
C PHE A 233 11.79 11.32 0.26
N GLU A 234 10.44 11.23 0.22
CA GLU A 234 9.58 12.41 0.07
C GLU A 234 9.84 13.42 1.20
N GLN A 235 9.91 12.95 2.45
CA GLN A 235 10.20 13.81 3.59
C GLN A 235 11.63 14.39 3.55
N LEU A 236 12.62 13.61 3.10
CA LEU A 236 13.98 14.09 2.92
C LEU A 236 14.05 15.19 1.87
N GLU A 237 13.34 15.03 0.75
CA GLU A 237 13.28 16.03 -0.32
C GLU A 237 12.66 17.34 0.18
N ASP A 238 11.52 17.26 0.89
CA ASP A 238 10.86 18.39 1.52
C ASP A 238 11.82 19.11 2.50
N ASN A 239 12.55 18.33 3.31
CA ASN A 239 13.52 18.88 4.25
C ASN A 239 14.66 19.62 3.53
N ILE A 240 15.24 19.04 2.47
CA ILE A 240 16.30 19.65 1.66
C ILE A 240 15.83 20.95 1.03
N LYS A 241 14.62 20.98 0.49
CA LYS A 241 14.00 22.19 -0.07
C LYS A 241 13.80 23.27 0.99
N SER A 242 13.57 22.89 2.25
CA SER A 242 13.29 23.83 3.35
C SER A 242 14.53 24.42 4.03
N ASP A 243 15.65 23.71 4.08
CA ASP A 243 16.88 24.15 4.78
C ASP A 243 18.13 23.85 3.94
N THR A 244 18.29 24.56 2.83
CA THR A 244 19.41 24.35 1.89
C THR A 244 20.79 24.54 2.52
N THR A 245 20.90 25.25 3.66
CA THR A 245 22.17 25.44 4.37
C THR A 245 22.59 24.17 5.09
N LYS A 246 21.67 23.46 5.76
CA LYS A 246 21.95 22.16 6.39
C LYS A 246 22.40 21.10 5.36
N TYR A 247 21.79 21.12 4.18
CA TYR A 247 21.96 20.07 3.16
C TYR A 247 22.89 20.45 1.99
N GLU A 248 23.64 21.55 2.10
CA GLU A 248 24.49 22.08 1.02
C GLU A 248 25.44 21.04 0.41
N ASN A 249 25.92 20.10 1.23
CA ASN A 249 26.91 19.09 0.84
C ASN A 249 26.32 17.89 0.08
N ILE A 250 24.98 17.77 0.03
CA ILE A 250 24.30 16.62 -0.59
C ILE A 250 23.20 17.00 -1.58
N ILE A 251 22.77 18.27 -1.64
CA ILE A 251 21.60 18.70 -2.41
C ILE A 251 21.69 18.31 -3.90
N ASP A 252 22.87 18.43 -4.50
CA ASP A 252 23.12 18.08 -5.91
C ASP A 252 23.57 16.62 -6.11
N LEU A 253 23.65 15.82 -5.03
CA LEU A 253 24.11 14.43 -5.08
C LEU A 253 22.97 13.42 -5.10
N ILE A 254 21.75 13.84 -4.74
CA ILE A 254 20.57 12.98 -4.70
C ILE A 254 19.69 13.30 -5.91
N ASN A 255 19.46 12.31 -6.76
CA ASN A 255 18.53 12.43 -7.88
C ASN A 255 17.13 11.99 -7.44
N PHE A 256 16.33 12.94 -6.91
CA PHE A 256 14.97 12.66 -6.46
C PHE A 256 14.02 12.27 -7.60
N GLU A 257 14.21 12.80 -8.81
CA GLU A 257 13.39 12.42 -9.98
C GLU A 257 13.50 10.91 -10.28
N ASN A 258 14.71 10.34 -10.25
CA ASN A 258 14.91 8.91 -10.40
C ASN A 258 14.32 8.08 -9.23
N ILE A 259 14.32 8.64 -8.01
CA ILE A 259 13.72 7.96 -6.85
C ILE A 259 12.20 7.92 -6.99
N ASP A 260 11.61 9.02 -7.45
CA ASP A 260 10.18 9.14 -7.70
C ASP A 260 9.74 8.23 -8.86
N GLU A 261 10.51 8.13 -9.95
CA GLU A 261 10.23 7.19 -11.04
C GLU A 261 10.23 5.73 -10.56
N VAL A 262 11.27 5.33 -9.79
CA VAL A 262 11.36 3.99 -9.20
C VAL A 262 10.19 3.72 -8.25
N TRP A 263 9.71 4.77 -7.57
CA TRP A 263 8.55 4.69 -6.69
C TRP A 263 7.24 4.54 -7.43
N GLU A 264 7.00 5.35 -8.45
CA GLU A 264 5.81 5.28 -9.30
C GLU A 264 5.71 3.93 -10.02
N ASP A 265 6.83 3.35 -10.44
CA ASP A 265 6.86 1.99 -11.02
C ASP A 265 6.47 0.89 -10.01
N THR A 266 6.53 1.19 -8.71
CA THR A 266 6.17 0.27 -7.61
C THR A 266 4.69 0.43 -7.17
N LEU A 267 4.08 1.58 -7.47
CA LEU A 267 2.67 1.94 -7.15
C LEU A 267 1.71 1.59 -8.27
#